data_AF-A0A1J0LWQ6-F1
#
_entry.id   AF-A0A1J0LWQ6-F1
#
_cell.length_a   1.000
_cell.length_b   1.000
_cell.length_c   1.000
_cell.angle_alpha   90.00
_cell.angle_beta   90.00
_cell.angle_gamma   90.00
#
_symmetry.space_group_name_H-M   'P 1'
#
loop_
_entity.id
_entity.type
_entity.pdbx_description
1 polymer ?
#
loop_
_entity_poly.entity_id
_entity_poly.type
_entity_poly.pdbx_seq_one_letter_code
_entity_poly.pdbx_strand_id
1 'polypeptide(L)'
;MIRRLARLLREVARGLPDPDEDPDLGPFCTYLRQRYGRHALDLPPEAWEEGLLALIAETIAEGWDRYGAPSAARDPEGEGYIASAEVGPETVLARGQTKREAYREARRAWVKRLLGG
;
A
#
# COMPACT_ATOMS: atom_id res chain seq x y z
N MET A 1 4.09 -9.83 -10.81
CA MET A 1 3.37 -8.57 -11.06
C MET A 1 4.19 -7.38 -10.58
N ILE A 2 4.44 -7.22 -9.28
CA ILE A 2 5.17 -6.08 -8.69
C ILE A 2 6.52 -5.81 -9.35
N ARG A 3 7.35 -6.85 -9.56
CA ARG A 3 8.64 -6.71 -10.27
C ARG A 3 8.52 -6.12 -11.67
N ARG A 4 7.50 -6.54 -12.44
CA ARG A 4 7.25 -6.00 -13.78
C ARG A 4 6.77 -4.54 -13.71
N LEU A 5 5.94 -4.21 -12.72
CA LEU A 5 5.50 -2.84 -12.48
C LEU A 5 6.70 -1.93 -12.14
N ALA A 6 7.60 -2.37 -11.27
CA ALA A 6 8.82 -1.63 -10.94
C ALA A 6 9.70 -1.35 -12.17
N ARG A 7 9.85 -2.32 -13.07
CA ARG A 7 10.56 -2.12 -14.34
C ARG A 7 9.88 -1.08 -15.23
N LEU A 8 8.56 -1.12 -15.34
CA LEU A 8 7.80 -0.13 -16.10
C LEU A 8 7.92 1.27 -15.50
N LEU A 9 7.83 1.40 -14.17
CA LEU A 9 8.05 2.69 -13.49
C LEU A 9 9.45 3.24 -13.77
N ARG A 10 10.47 2.36 -13.82
CA ARG A 10 11.84 2.74 -14.18
C ARG A 10 11.96 3.20 -15.63
N GLU A 11 11.25 2.56 -16.55
CA GLU A 11 11.20 2.97 -17.95
C GLU A 11 10.54 4.34 -18.10
N VAL A 12 9.43 4.59 -17.39
CA VAL A 12 8.78 5.91 -17.33
C VAL A 12 9.74 6.95 -16.76
N ALA A 13 10.41 6.66 -15.63
CA ALA A 13 11.37 7.57 -14.99
C ALA A 13 12.46 8.05 -15.94
N ARG A 14 12.97 7.16 -16.81
CA ARG A 14 14.00 7.47 -17.80
C ARG A 14 13.52 8.38 -18.93
N GLY A 15 12.21 8.44 -19.16
CA GLY A 15 11.60 9.31 -20.16
C GLY A 15 11.27 10.71 -19.63
N LEU A 16 11.37 10.93 -18.32
CA LEU A 16 11.06 12.22 -17.70
C LEU A 16 12.29 13.14 -17.67
N PRO A 17 12.10 14.47 -17.80
CA PRO A 17 13.18 15.45 -17.64
C PRO A 17 13.80 15.40 -16.24
N ASP A 18 12.95 15.32 -15.21
CA ASP A 18 13.34 15.08 -13.82
C ASP A 18 12.30 14.15 -13.16
N PRO A 19 12.66 12.89 -12.84
CA PRO A 19 11.74 11.95 -12.23
C PRO A 19 11.49 12.20 -10.73
N ASP A 20 12.31 13.02 -10.05
CA ASP A 20 12.09 13.37 -8.63
C ASP A 20 11.00 14.45 -8.48
N GLU A 21 10.77 15.27 -9.52
CA GLU A 21 9.73 16.31 -9.55
C GLU A 21 8.37 15.82 -10.05
N ASP A 22 8.29 14.60 -10.57
CA ASP A 22 7.02 14.02 -11.04
C ASP A 22 6.03 13.83 -9.88
N PRO A 23 4.77 14.26 -10.00
CA PRO A 23 3.83 14.24 -8.88
C PRO A 23 3.48 12.82 -8.39
N ASP A 24 3.51 11.83 -9.28
CA ASP A 24 3.11 10.46 -8.97
C ASP A 24 4.33 9.56 -8.70
N LEU A 25 5.40 9.74 -9.48
CA LEU A 25 6.61 8.92 -9.44
C LEU A 25 7.69 9.50 -8.50
N GLY A 26 7.73 10.81 -8.32
CA GLY A 26 8.71 11.52 -7.50
C GLY A 26 8.79 11.03 -6.05
N PRO A 27 7.66 10.77 -5.36
CA PRO A 27 7.69 10.18 -4.02
C PRO A 27 8.41 8.82 -3.99
N PHE A 28 8.21 7.98 -5.01
CA PHE A 28 8.89 6.69 -5.11
C PHE A 28 10.39 6.84 -5.45
N CYS A 29 10.76 7.75 -6.35
CA CYS A 29 12.16 8.06 -6.63
C CYS A 29 12.89 8.59 -5.38
N THR A 30 12.23 9.47 -4.62
CA THR A 30 12.73 9.97 -3.34
C THR A 30 12.92 8.84 -2.33
N TYR A 31 11.96 7.92 -2.23
CA TYR A 31 12.07 6.74 -1.38
C TYR A 31 13.30 5.88 -1.77
N LEU A 32 13.47 5.57 -3.06
CA LEU A 32 14.63 4.81 -3.56
C LEU A 32 15.95 5.51 -3.20
N ARG A 33 16.01 6.83 -3.37
CA ARG A 33 17.19 7.63 -3.04
C ARG A 33 17.51 7.59 -1.55
N GLN A 34 16.51 7.72 -0.69
CA GLN A 34 16.68 7.62 0.76
C GLN A 34 17.17 6.23 1.18
N ARG A 35 16.61 5.18 0.56
CA ARG A 35 16.96 3.79 0.88
C ARG A 35 18.36 3.38 0.43
N TYR A 36 18.75 3.78 -0.78
CA TYR A 36 19.99 3.31 -1.42
C TYR A 36 21.12 4.35 -1.47
N GLY A 37 20.85 5.60 -1.04
CA GLY A 37 21.84 6.68 -1.00
C GLY A 37 22.34 7.13 -2.37
N ARG A 38 21.60 6.85 -3.44
CA ARG A 38 21.95 7.18 -4.83
C ARG A 38 20.74 7.71 -5.59
N HIS A 39 20.97 8.47 -6.65
CA HIS A 39 19.88 8.94 -7.51
C HIS A 39 19.14 7.73 -8.14
N ALA A 40 17.82 7.81 -8.25
CA ALA A 40 16.99 6.66 -8.63
C ALA A 40 17.36 6.09 -10.02
N LEU A 41 17.73 6.95 -10.97
CA LEU A 41 18.13 6.53 -12.33
C LEU A 41 19.47 5.78 -12.39
N ASP A 42 20.34 5.97 -11.40
CA ASP A 42 21.63 5.27 -11.30
C ASP A 42 21.48 3.86 -10.70
N LEU A 43 20.30 3.53 -10.19
CA LEU A 43 20.03 2.25 -9.58
C LEU A 43 19.81 1.14 -10.64
N PRO A 44 20.28 -0.08 -10.34
CA PRO A 44 19.99 -1.24 -11.17
C PRO A 44 18.49 -1.61 -11.08
N PRO A 45 17.92 -2.30 -12.07
CA PRO A 45 16.52 -2.72 -12.07
C PRO A 45 16.09 -3.47 -10.78
N GLU A 46 16.98 -4.28 -10.22
CA GLU A 46 16.72 -5.07 -9.02
C GLU A 46 16.45 -4.19 -7.79
N ALA A 47 17.11 -3.03 -7.70
CA ALA A 47 16.88 -2.08 -6.61
C ALA A 47 15.51 -1.39 -6.72
N TRP A 48 15.02 -1.17 -7.94
CA TRP A 48 13.65 -0.69 -8.18
C TRP A 48 12.60 -1.74 -7.80
N GLU A 49 12.85 -3.00 -8.17
CA GLU A 49 11.98 -4.13 -7.83
C GLU A 49 11.86 -4.32 -6.32
N GLU A 50 13.00 -4.36 -5.63
CA GLU A 50 13.05 -4.50 -4.17
C GLU A 50 12.51 -3.25 -3.48
N GLY A 51 12.82 -2.06 -3.98
CA GLY A 51 12.34 -0.81 -3.42
C GLY A 51 10.82 -0.68 -3.48
N LEU A 52 10.18 -1.07 -4.59
CA LEU A 52 8.71 -1.05 -4.70
C LEU A 52 8.07 -2.05 -3.73
N LEU A 53 8.66 -3.25 -3.61
CA LEU A 53 8.18 -4.25 -2.67
C LEU A 53 8.31 -3.76 -1.21
N ALA A 54 9.46 -3.18 -0.88
CA ALA A 54 9.76 -2.64 0.44
C ALA A 54 8.81 -1.50 0.79
N LEU A 55 8.60 -0.53 -0.10
CA LEU A 55 7.66 0.57 0.12
C LEU A 55 6.25 0.06 0.42
N ILE A 56 5.74 -0.90 -0.36
CA ILE A 56 4.40 -1.47 -0.13
C ILE A 56 4.34 -2.19 1.23
N ALA A 57 5.37 -2.97 1.57
CA ALA A 57 5.42 -3.70 2.82
C ALA A 57 5.51 -2.77 4.04
N GLU A 58 6.36 -1.73 3.96
CA GLU A 58 6.55 -0.71 4.98
C GLU A 58 5.25 0.08 5.19
N THR A 59 4.58 0.55 4.12
CA THR A 59 3.28 1.23 4.23
C THR A 59 2.21 0.38 4.93
N ILE A 60 2.17 -0.92 4.65
CA ILE A 60 1.21 -1.83 5.30
C ILE A 60 1.58 -2.06 6.77
N ALA A 61 2.86 -2.24 7.08
CA ALA A 61 3.35 -2.46 8.43
C ALA A 61 3.14 -1.22 9.31
N GLU A 62 3.51 -0.03 8.82
CA GLU A 62 3.28 1.24 9.51
C GLU A 62 1.79 1.52 9.71
N GLY A 63 0.96 1.21 8.69
CA GLY A 63 -0.49 1.30 8.82
C GLY A 63 -1.03 0.40 9.92
N TRP A 64 -0.48 -0.81 10.05
CA TRP A 64 -0.84 -1.74 11.11
C TRP A 64 -0.46 -1.20 12.48
N ASP A 65 0.77 -0.72 12.63
CA ASP A 65 1.27 -0.18 13.90
C ASP A 65 0.51 1.07 14.34
N ARG A 66 0.10 1.90 13.37
CA ARG A 66 -0.58 3.17 13.63
C ARG A 66 -2.06 3.02 13.91
N TYR A 67 -2.77 2.19 13.13
CA TYR A 67 -4.24 2.12 13.18
C TYR A 67 -4.77 0.80 13.72
N GLY A 68 -3.91 -0.19 13.90
CA GLY A 68 -4.30 -1.57 14.16
C GLY A 68 -4.77 -2.29 12.90
N ALA A 69 -4.75 -3.62 12.95
CA ALA A 69 -5.37 -4.43 11.92
C ALA A 69 -6.90 -4.42 12.07
N PRO A 70 -7.64 -4.71 10.98
CA PRO A 70 -9.06 -4.99 11.07
C PRO A 70 -9.39 -5.98 12.17
N SER A 71 -10.60 -5.85 12.68
CA SER A 71 -11.20 -6.79 13.63
C SER A 71 -12.61 -7.14 13.18
N ALA A 72 -13.15 -8.26 13.66
CA ALA A 72 -14.48 -8.73 13.27
C ALA A 72 -15.25 -9.26 14.47
N ALA A 73 -16.52 -8.87 14.58
CA ALA A 73 -17.46 -9.24 15.62
C ALA A 73 -18.79 -9.71 15.00
N ARG A 74 -19.68 -10.31 15.81
CA ARG A 74 -21.05 -10.57 15.36
C ARG A 74 -21.76 -9.23 15.13
N ASP A 75 -22.56 -9.15 14.08
CA ASP A 75 -23.34 -7.94 13.80
C ASP A 75 -24.46 -7.82 14.86
N PRO A 76 -24.56 -6.70 15.62
CA PRO A 76 -25.61 -6.51 16.61
C PRO A 76 -26.99 -6.28 15.97
N GLU A 77 -27.07 -5.91 14.69
CA GLU A 77 -28.31 -5.56 14.00
C GLU A 77 -28.95 -6.74 13.22
N GLY A 78 -28.33 -7.93 13.19
CA GLY A 78 -28.87 -9.06 12.42
C GLY A 78 -28.07 -10.35 12.49
N GLU A 79 -28.35 -11.28 11.56
CA GLU A 79 -27.56 -12.50 11.38
C GLU A 79 -26.31 -12.20 10.54
N GLY A 80 -25.12 -12.35 11.13
CA GLY A 80 -23.85 -12.22 10.41
C GLY A 80 -22.71 -11.65 11.25
N TYR A 81 -21.70 -11.13 10.55
CA TYR A 81 -20.52 -10.53 11.13
C TYR A 81 -20.23 -9.18 10.49
N ILE A 82 -19.78 -8.24 11.32
CA ILE A 82 -19.26 -6.95 10.90
C ILE A 82 -17.76 -6.91 11.21
N ALA A 83 -16.98 -6.34 10.30
CA ALA A 83 -15.57 -6.10 10.47
C ALA A 83 -15.24 -4.63 10.20
N SER A 84 -14.34 -4.09 11.01
CA SER A 84 -13.95 -2.69 10.95
C SER A 84 -12.45 -2.48 11.15
N ALA A 85 -11.94 -1.38 10.61
CA ALA A 85 -10.63 -0.82 10.93
C ALA A 85 -10.62 0.69 10.66
N GLU A 86 -9.77 1.40 11.39
CA GLU A 86 -9.44 2.79 11.08
C GLU A 86 -8.34 2.86 10.00
N VAL A 87 -8.42 3.87 9.14
CA VAL A 87 -7.35 4.32 8.24
C VAL A 87 -7.39 5.84 8.17
N GLY A 88 -6.49 6.50 8.90
CA GLY A 88 -6.49 7.96 8.98
C GLY A 88 -7.79 8.49 9.61
N PRO A 89 -8.49 9.45 8.98
CA PRO A 89 -9.77 9.98 9.50
C PRO A 89 -10.99 9.11 9.13
N GLU A 90 -10.80 8.01 8.41
CA GLU A 90 -11.89 7.18 7.90
C GLU A 90 -11.94 5.81 8.56
N THR A 91 -13.15 5.28 8.67
CA THR A 91 -13.41 3.92 9.13
C THR A 91 -13.83 3.04 7.96
N VAL A 92 -13.11 1.95 7.75
CA VAL A 92 -13.52 0.87 6.86
C VAL A 92 -14.52 -0.02 7.59
N LEU A 93 -15.66 -0.30 6.95
CA LEU A 93 -16.67 -1.23 7.45
C LEU A 93 -17.01 -2.26 6.37
N ALA A 94 -17.06 -3.53 6.76
CA ALA A 94 -17.51 -4.61 5.89
C ALA A 94 -18.41 -5.58 6.65
N ARG A 95 -19.47 -6.06 6.00
CA ARG A 95 -20.36 -7.08 6.54
C ARG A 95 -20.21 -8.38 5.75
N GLY A 96 -20.48 -9.51 6.40
CA GLY A 96 -20.45 -10.82 5.76
C GLY A 96 -21.23 -11.84 6.56
N GLN A 97 -21.61 -12.95 5.92
CA GLN A 97 -22.35 -14.04 6.56
C GLN A 97 -21.45 -14.81 7.53
N THR A 98 -20.14 -14.80 7.30
CA THR A 98 -19.15 -15.40 8.20
C THR A 98 -18.13 -14.39 8.69
N LYS A 99 -17.55 -14.64 9.88
CA LYS A 99 -16.45 -13.83 10.43
C LYS A 99 -15.31 -13.65 9.42
N ARG A 100 -14.99 -14.72 8.70
CA ARG A 100 -13.87 -14.75 7.73
C ARG A 100 -14.15 -13.89 6.51
N GLU A 101 -15.40 -13.87 6.03
CA GLU A 101 -15.82 -13.06 4.90
C GLU A 101 -15.76 -11.57 5.23
N ALA A 102 -16.45 -11.15 6.32
CA ALA A 102 -16.42 -9.76 6.78
C ALA A 102 -14.98 -9.28 6.99
N TYR A 103 -14.17 -10.10 7.67
CA TYR A 103 -12.77 -9.80 7.93
C TYR A 103 -11.92 -9.64 6.66
N ARG A 104 -12.11 -10.53 5.68
CA ARG A 104 -11.36 -10.48 4.40
C ARG A 104 -11.66 -9.20 3.64
N GLU A 105 -12.93 -8.82 3.57
CA GLU A 105 -13.35 -7.62 2.83
C GLU A 105 -12.87 -6.35 3.54
N ALA A 106 -13.01 -6.26 4.87
CA ALA A 106 -12.45 -5.16 5.64
C ALA A 106 -10.93 -5.05 5.45
N ARG A 107 -10.19 -6.17 5.49
CA ARG A 107 -8.74 -6.17 5.26
C ARG A 107 -8.36 -5.73 3.85
N ARG A 108 -9.09 -6.13 2.82
CA ARG A 108 -8.83 -5.70 1.44
C ARG A 108 -9.06 -4.20 1.27
N ALA A 109 -10.17 -3.69 1.78
CA ALA A 109 -10.49 -2.27 1.74
C ALA A 109 -9.45 -1.44 2.52
N TRP A 110 -9.06 -1.92 3.71
CA TRP A 110 -8.03 -1.30 4.53
C TRP A 110 -6.68 -1.19 3.82
N VAL A 111 -6.17 -2.27 3.21
CA VAL A 111 -4.91 -2.25 2.44
C VAL A 111 -5.01 -1.30 1.25
N LYS A 112 -6.14 -1.30 0.51
CA LYS A 112 -6.32 -0.38 -0.62
C LYS A 112 -6.25 1.07 -0.17
N ARG A 113 -6.93 1.42 0.93
CA ARG A 113 -6.94 2.78 1.47
C ARG A 113 -5.56 3.23 1.93
N LEU A 114 -4.80 2.37 2.59
CA LEU A 114 -3.40 2.65 2.97
C LEU A 114 -2.51 2.94 1.76
N LEU A 115 -2.74 2.26 0.65
CA LEU A 115 -1.99 2.43 -0.59
C LEU A 115 -2.53 3.56 -1.48
N GLY A 116 -3.44 4.39 -0.98
CA GLY A 116 -3.99 5.56 -1.69
C GLY A 116 -5.17 5.27 -2.63
N GLY A 117 -5.77 4.08 -2.54
CA GLY A 117 -6.99 3.69 -3.27
C GLY A 117 -8.29 3.88 -2.50
#